data_AF-A0A0R1ZA84-F1
#
_entry.id   AF-A0A0R1ZA84-F1
#
_cell.length_a   1.000
_cell.length_b   1.000
_cell.length_c   1.000
_cell.angle_alpha   90.00
_cell.angle_beta   90.00
_cell.angle_gamma   90.00
#
_symmetry.space_group_name_H-M   'P 1'
#
loop_
_entity.id
_entity.type
_entity.pdbx_description
1 polymer ?
#
loop_
_entity_poly.entity_id
_entity_poly.type
_entity_poly.pdbx_seq_one_letter_code
_entity_poly.pdbx_strand_id
1 'polypeptide(L)'
;MKKVKINQIASYVPAYTVSNDDLSQIMDTSDEWISTRTGIRERRISLNENTSVLCTKVAQQLIAKAQIPVDEIGLIIVATMSPDACTPSTAALVQGQIKAPNAIAFDISAACSGFIYGMEIAQKMMRMSDFKYAIVIGGEVLSKEVDWTDRTSAVLFGDGAAGALLEANNDVEAFTGTDLKTFGNLGDRLVAGETNPIGEFPPAQFTTFHPFKMDGRAVYKFATTEVPNSIERVCDQNHVSLNEVDYFILHQANIRIIKSIAKKLNQPLTKFPNNMERYGNTSAASVPLLLAEMRENGELHAGQTIILSGFGGGLTIGSQIIKL
;
A
#
# COMPACT_ATOMS: atom_id res chain seq x y z
N MET A 1 6.83 -5.17 27.77
CA MET A 1 7.37 -4.83 26.43
C MET A 1 6.83 -3.46 26.05
N LYS A 2 7.58 -2.67 25.28
CA LYS A 2 7.09 -1.39 24.73
C LYS A 2 5.82 -1.65 23.91
N LYS A 3 4.84 -0.76 23.99
CA LYS A 3 3.66 -0.77 23.13
C LYS A 3 3.89 0.13 21.93
N VAL A 4 3.18 -0.09 20.82
CA VAL A 4 3.31 0.74 19.62
C VAL A 4 1.93 1.26 19.23
N LYS A 5 1.85 2.54 18.87
CA LYS A 5 0.63 3.17 18.34
C LYS A 5 0.90 3.88 17.02
N ILE A 6 -0.16 4.12 16.25
CA ILE A 6 -0.13 5.01 15.10
C ILE A 6 -0.30 6.46 15.60
N ASN A 7 0.76 7.26 15.56
CA ASN A 7 0.72 8.66 15.98
C ASN A 7 0.10 9.55 14.90
N GLN A 8 0.68 9.56 13.69
CA GLN A 8 0.17 10.34 12.55
C GLN A 8 -0.02 9.49 11.30
N ILE A 9 -0.87 10.00 10.41
CA ILE A 9 -1.08 9.47 9.07
C ILE A 9 -1.07 10.64 8.09
N ALA A 10 -0.45 10.44 6.94
CA ALA A 10 -0.41 11.42 5.88
C ALA A 10 -0.39 10.73 4.51
N SER A 11 -0.80 11.47 3.50
CA SER A 11 -0.79 11.02 2.10
C SER A 11 -0.33 12.16 1.19
N TYR A 12 0.16 11.76 0.03
CA TYR A 12 0.49 12.67 -1.06
C TYR A 12 0.18 11.97 -2.38
N VAL A 13 -0.52 12.69 -3.26
CA VAL A 13 -0.78 12.26 -4.63
C VAL A 13 -0.29 13.32 -5.60
N PRO A 14 0.21 12.95 -6.78
CA PRO A 14 0.56 13.90 -7.82
C PRO A 14 -0.63 14.76 -8.25
N ALA A 15 -0.33 15.95 -8.76
CA ALA A 15 -1.35 16.92 -9.17
C ALA A 15 -2.02 16.58 -10.51
N TYR A 16 -1.34 15.85 -11.39
CA TYR A 16 -1.86 15.55 -12.73
C TYR A 16 -2.90 14.43 -12.65
N THR A 17 -4.12 14.76 -13.04
CA THR A 17 -5.27 13.85 -13.05
C THR A 17 -5.50 13.35 -14.46
N VAL A 18 -5.74 12.05 -14.60
CA VAL A 18 -6.12 11.39 -15.84
C VAL A 18 -7.51 10.78 -15.65
N SER A 19 -8.50 11.29 -16.36
CA SER A 19 -9.84 10.72 -16.36
C SER A 19 -9.92 9.48 -17.25
N ASN A 20 -11.00 8.71 -17.14
CA ASN A 20 -11.29 7.63 -18.10
C ASN A 20 -11.49 8.16 -19.53
N ASP A 21 -11.99 9.38 -19.68
CA ASP A 21 -12.16 10.01 -20.99
C ASP A 21 -10.80 10.35 -21.62
N ASP A 22 -9.82 10.79 -20.83
CA ASP A 22 -8.44 10.98 -21.31
C ASP A 22 -7.83 9.67 -21.82
N LEU A 23 -8.06 8.56 -21.11
CA LEU A 23 -7.60 7.24 -21.55
C LEU A 23 -8.25 6.81 -22.87
N SER A 24 -9.53 7.13 -23.08
CA SER A 24 -10.23 6.82 -24.33
C SER A 24 -9.63 7.49 -25.57
N GLN A 25 -8.84 8.56 -25.39
CA GLN A 25 -8.14 9.25 -26.48
C GLN A 25 -6.87 8.51 -26.93
N ILE A 26 -6.32 7.60 -26.10
CA ILE A 26 -5.06 6.91 -26.36
C ILE A 26 -5.19 5.38 -26.47
N MET A 27 -6.33 4.81 -26.09
CA MET A 27 -6.60 3.38 -26.19
C MET A 27 -8.09 3.08 -26.41
N ASP A 28 -8.41 1.91 -26.96
CA ASP A 28 -9.79 1.46 -27.19
C ASP A 28 -10.51 1.10 -25.86
N THR A 29 -11.09 2.11 -25.21
CA THR A 29 -11.78 2.00 -23.92
C THR A 29 -12.85 3.10 -23.75
N SER A 30 -13.61 3.06 -22.65
CA SER A 30 -14.58 4.10 -22.27
C SER A 30 -14.76 4.20 -20.76
N ASP A 31 -15.29 5.33 -20.25
CA ASP A 31 -15.67 5.45 -18.84
C ASP A 31 -16.65 4.38 -18.40
N GLU A 32 -17.68 4.10 -19.22
CA GLU A 32 -18.65 3.06 -18.92
C GLU A 32 -17.98 1.69 -18.73
N TRP A 33 -17.03 1.34 -19.60
CA TRP A 33 -16.33 0.06 -19.52
C TRP A 33 -15.45 -0.03 -18.27
N ILE A 34 -14.70 1.04 -17.96
CA ILE A 34 -13.77 1.06 -16.82
C ILE A 34 -14.55 1.11 -15.50
N SER A 35 -15.45 2.08 -15.33
CA SER A 35 -16.15 2.34 -14.08
C SER A 35 -17.05 1.17 -13.66
N THR A 36 -17.76 0.54 -14.61
CA THR A 36 -18.62 -0.63 -14.29
C THR A 36 -17.82 -1.85 -13.85
N ARG A 37 -16.60 -2.02 -14.37
CA ARG A 37 -15.75 -3.18 -14.08
C ARG A 37 -14.86 -2.99 -12.86
N THR A 38 -14.49 -1.75 -12.55
CA THR A 38 -13.45 -1.45 -11.58
C THR A 38 -13.89 -0.50 -10.47
N GLY A 39 -14.84 0.40 -10.75
CA GLY A 39 -15.19 1.54 -9.89
C GLY A 39 -14.31 2.78 -10.10
N ILE A 40 -13.29 2.70 -10.95
CA ILE A 40 -12.32 3.79 -11.19
C ILE A 40 -12.90 4.78 -12.19
N ARG A 41 -12.77 6.09 -11.91
CA ARG A 41 -13.13 7.18 -12.82
C ARG A 41 -11.95 8.03 -13.22
N GLU A 42 -11.05 8.26 -12.29
CA GLU A 42 -9.80 8.98 -12.51
C GLU A 42 -8.66 8.33 -11.73
N ARG A 43 -7.44 8.69 -12.12
CA ARG A 43 -6.21 8.36 -11.41
C ARG A 43 -5.26 9.54 -11.42
N ARG A 44 -4.31 9.53 -10.50
CA ARG A 44 -3.22 10.51 -10.47
C ARG A 44 -2.00 9.91 -11.14
N ILE A 45 -1.34 10.68 -11.99
CA ILE A 45 -0.12 10.26 -12.68
C ILE A 45 0.99 11.24 -12.34
N SER A 46 2.14 10.69 -11.97
CA SER A 46 3.29 11.49 -11.59
C SER A 46 3.99 12.05 -12.82
N LEU A 47 4.22 13.37 -12.81
CA LEU A 47 5.01 14.05 -13.83
C LEU A 47 6.21 14.71 -13.14
N ASN A 48 7.42 14.30 -13.50
CA ASN A 48 8.68 14.81 -12.95
C ASN A 48 8.93 14.50 -11.46
N GLU A 49 8.13 13.65 -10.84
CA GLU A 49 8.34 13.16 -9.49
C GLU A 49 8.48 11.64 -9.54
N ASN A 50 9.43 11.10 -8.77
CA ASN A 50 9.58 9.65 -8.64
C ASN A 50 9.11 9.20 -7.25
N THR A 51 9.10 7.91 -6.99
CA THR A 51 8.54 7.31 -5.77
C THR A 51 9.12 7.93 -4.49
N SER A 52 10.42 8.16 -4.43
CA SER A 52 11.10 8.79 -3.29
C SER A 52 10.61 10.22 -3.03
N VAL A 53 10.27 10.97 -4.07
CA VAL A 53 9.74 12.35 -3.94
C VAL A 53 8.35 12.32 -3.32
N LEU A 54 7.47 11.42 -3.77
CA LEU A 54 6.14 11.26 -3.18
C LEU A 54 6.24 10.83 -1.72
N CYS A 55 7.12 9.85 -1.42
CA CYS A 55 7.35 9.38 -0.06
C CYS A 55 7.96 10.47 0.84
N THR A 56 8.86 11.29 0.32
CA THR A 56 9.48 12.40 1.06
C THR A 56 8.41 13.41 1.50
N LYS A 57 7.46 13.75 0.61
CA LYS A 57 6.34 14.64 0.94
C LYS A 57 5.45 14.07 2.05
N VAL A 58 5.19 12.76 2.02
CA VAL A 58 4.47 12.07 3.12
C VAL A 58 5.24 12.15 4.42
N ALA A 59 6.54 11.83 4.41
CA ALA A 59 7.38 11.87 5.60
C ALA A 59 7.44 13.29 6.22
N GLN A 60 7.58 14.33 5.40
CA GLN A 60 7.55 15.72 5.84
C GLN A 60 6.22 16.09 6.49
N GLN A 61 5.10 15.67 5.91
CA GLN A 61 3.77 15.89 6.50
C GLN A 61 3.61 15.16 7.84
N LEU A 62 4.07 13.90 7.94
CA LEU A 62 4.02 13.14 9.19
C LEU A 62 4.79 13.84 10.31
N ILE A 63 6.01 14.30 10.02
CA ILE A 63 6.87 15.02 10.97
C ILE A 63 6.21 16.33 11.39
N ALA A 64 5.69 17.10 10.43
CA ALA A 64 5.02 18.37 10.69
C ALA A 64 3.75 18.20 11.54
N LYS A 65 2.91 17.20 11.23
CA LYS A 65 1.69 16.89 12.00
C LYS A 65 2.03 16.41 13.42
N ALA A 66 3.10 15.64 13.60
CA ALA A 66 3.50 15.10 14.90
C ALA A 66 4.29 16.09 15.76
N GLN A 67 4.89 17.12 15.15
CA GLN A 67 5.76 18.09 15.80
C GLN A 67 6.95 17.45 16.54
N ILE A 68 7.56 16.42 15.94
CA ILE A 68 8.68 15.68 16.52
C ILE A 68 10.04 16.12 15.96
N PRO A 69 11.12 15.99 16.73
CA PRO A 69 12.49 16.15 16.22
C PRO A 69 12.85 15.05 15.21
N VAL A 70 13.48 15.44 14.09
CA VAL A 70 13.85 14.49 13.01
C VAL A 70 14.93 13.49 13.43
N ASP A 71 15.74 13.83 14.42
CA ASP A 71 16.79 12.98 14.98
C ASP A 71 16.24 11.92 15.95
N GLU A 72 14.98 12.01 16.38
CA GLU A 72 14.30 10.95 17.13
C GLU A 72 13.68 9.85 16.25
N ILE A 73 13.71 10.03 14.92
CA ILE A 73 13.28 8.99 13.97
C ILE A 73 14.40 7.95 13.88
N GLY A 74 14.09 6.72 14.31
CA GLY A 74 15.05 5.62 14.33
C GLY A 74 14.93 4.66 13.15
N LEU A 75 13.78 4.65 12.46
CA LEU A 75 13.48 3.67 11.41
C LEU A 75 12.61 4.28 10.31
N ILE A 76 12.98 4.04 9.06
CA ILE A 76 12.19 4.40 7.88
C ILE A 76 12.05 3.16 7.00
N ILE A 77 10.81 2.73 6.76
CA ILE A 77 10.50 1.63 5.85
C ILE A 77 9.64 2.18 4.71
N VAL A 78 10.08 1.95 3.47
CA VAL A 78 9.26 2.22 2.28
C VAL A 78 8.86 0.90 1.64
N ALA A 79 7.57 0.65 1.55
CA ALA A 79 7.00 -0.43 0.77
C ALA A 79 6.72 0.06 -0.65
N THR A 80 7.43 -0.49 -1.62
CA THR A 80 7.28 -0.12 -3.03
C THR A 80 7.64 -1.29 -3.95
N MET A 81 6.97 -1.38 -5.10
CA MET A 81 7.40 -2.21 -6.23
C MET A 81 7.82 -1.37 -7.43
N SER A 82 7.88 -0.05 -7.28
CA SER A 82 8.28 0.90 -8.32
C SER A 82 9.36 1.86 -7.80
N PRO A 83 10.48 1.37 -7.24
CA PRO A 83 11.49 2.20 -6.60
C PRO A 83 12.19 3.15 -7.59
N ASP A 84 12.89 4.16 -7.07
CA ASP A 84 13.71 5.06 -7.90
C ASP A 84 14.84 4.31 -8.61
N ALA A 85 15.43 3.32 -7.92
CA ALA A 85 16.49 2.45 -8.41
C ALA A 85 16.55 1.17 -7.57
N CYS A 86 17.29 0.16 -8.01
CA CYS A 86 17.62 -0.99 -7.16
C CYS A 86 18.53 -0.60 -5.99
N THR A 87 19.39 0.41 -6.16
CA THR A 87 20.27 0.97 -5.12
C THR A 87 20.64 2.42 -5.50
N PRO A 88 20.57 3.39 -4.57
CA PRO A 88 20.11 3.28 -3.18
C PRO A 88 18.62 2.95 -3.07
N SER A 89 18.18 2.50 -1.89
CA SER A 89 16.75 2.29 -1.61
C SER A 89 15.98 3.61 -1.62
N THR A 90 14.70 3.54 -1.94
CA THR A 90 13.76 4.66 -1.87
C THR A 90 13.72 5.25 -0.46
N ALA A 91 13.72 4.40 0.57
CA ALA A 91 13.78 4.79 1.97
C ALA A 91 15.06 5.56 2.31
N ALA A 92 16.22 5.17 1.76
CA ALA A 92 17.47 5.90 1.98
C ALA A 92 17.44 7.29 1.33
N LEU A 93 16.82 7.42 0.15
CA LEU A 93 16.58 8.73 -0.47
C LEU A 93 15.68 9.58 0.42
N VAL A 94 14.57 9.03 0.93
CA VAL A 94 13.67 9.73 1.87
C VAL A 94 14.43 10.19 3.11
N GLN A 95 15.21 9.30 3.75
CA GLN A 95 16.01 9.60 4.94
C GLN A 95 16.93 10.80 4.72
N GLY A 96 17.63 10.85 3.58
CA GLY A 96 18.51 11.96 3.22
C GLY A 96 17.73 13.27 3.01
N GLN A 97 16.57 13.21 2.35
CA GLN A 97 15.75 14.39 2.07
C GLN A 97 15.12 15.00 3.33
N ILE A 98 14.68 14.17 4.30
CA ILE A 98 14.12 14.65 5.56
C ILE A 98 15.18 14.95 6.63
N LYS A 99 16.46 14.67 6.34
CA LYS A 99 17.60 14.87 7.24
C LYS A 99 17.41 14.15 8.59
N ALA A 100 17.08 12.86 8.56
CA ALA A 100 16.93 12.03 9.76
C ALA A 100 18.22 11.23 10.04
N PRO A 101 19.23 11.81 10.73
CA PRO A 101 20.59 11.27 10.77
C PRO A 101 20.70 9.91 11.48
N ASN A 102 19.78 9.61 12.39
CA ASN A 102 19.80 8.40 13.21
C ASN A 102 18.94 7.26 12.63
N ALA A 103 18.15 7.55 11.60
CA ALA A 103 17.23 6.57 11.04
C ALA A 103 17.97 5.53 10.19
N ILE A 104 17.79 4.26 10.51
CA ILE A 104 18.06 3.19 9.53
C ILE A 104 16.92 3.16 8.50
N ALA A 105 17.25 2.93 7.23
CA ALA A 105 16.29 3.05 6.14
C ALA A 105 16.43 1.92 5.13
N PHE A 106 15.32 1.25 4.81
CA PHE A 106 15.30 0.19 3.79
C PHE A 106 13.93 0.07 3.12
N ASP A 107 13.95 -0.46 1.90
CA ASP A 107 12.74 -0.79 1.16
C ASP A 107 12.31 -2.22 1.47
N ILE A 108 11.00 -2.47 1.38
CA ILE A 108 10.46 -3.82 1.32
C ILE A 108 9.65 -4.01 0.04
N SER A 109 9.77 -5.20 -0.54
CA SER A 109 8.99 -5.60 -1.70
C SER A 109 8.02 -6.71 -1.31
N ALA A 110 6.74 -6.35 -1.24
CA ALA A 110 5.62 -7.28 -1.10
C ALA A 110 4.39 -6.76 -1.87
N ALA A 111 4.65 -6.06 -3.00
CA ALA A 111 3.66 -5.45 -3.87
C ALA A 111 2.56 -4.70 -3.07
N CYS A 112 1.30 -4.86 -3.46
CA CYS A 112 0.17 -4.18 -2.85
C CYS A 112 -0.09 -4.53 -1.37
N SER A 113 0.48 -5.62 -0.82
CA SER A 113 0.42 -5.91 0.63
C SER A 113 1.57 -5.25 1.41
N GLY A 114 2.46 -4.54 0.71
CA GLY A 114 3.70 -4.00 1.25
C GLY A 114 3.53 -3.13 2.48
N PHE A 115 2.54 -2.23 2.50
CA PHE A 115 2.32 -1.39 3.68
C PHE A 115 2.01 -2.22 4.94
N ILE A 116 1.18 -3.26 4.84
CA ILE A 116 0.85 -4.12 5.98
C ILE A 116 2.07 -4.89 6.47
N TYR A 117 2.90 -5.40 5.54
CA TYR A 117 4.17 -6.04 5.88
C TYR A 117 5.12 -5.06 6.57
N GLY A 118 5.20 -3.82 6.08
CA GLY A 118 6.06 -2.78 6.65
C GLY A 118 5.63 -2.39 8.06
N MET A 119 4.33 -2.27 8.30
CA MET A 119 3.79 -1.99 9.63
C MET A 119 4.14 -3.10 10.62
N GLU A 120 4.04 -4.36 10.20
CA GLU A 120 4.43 -5.52 11.02
C GLU A 120 5.93 -5.55 11.35
N ILE A 121 6.77 -5.30 10.36
CA ILE A 121 8.23 -5.25 10.55
C ILE A 121 8.59 -4.10 11.49
N ALA A 122 8.05 -2.90 11.25
CA ALA A 122 8.33 -1.72 12.06
C ALA A 122 7.91 -1.92 13.52
N GLN A 123 6.68 -2.37 13.78
CA GLN A 123 6.19 -2.52 15.16
C GLN A 123 7.01 -3.55 15.95
N LYS A 124 7.44 -4.66 15.30
CA LYS A 124 8.34 -5.64 15.92
C LYS A 124 9.74 -5.06 16.19
N MET A 125 10.32 -4.35 15.22
CA MET A 125 11.64 -3.74 15.40
C MET A 125 11.63 -2.68 16.52
N MET A 126 10.58 -1.86 16.60
CA MET A 126 10.41 -0.86 17.66
C MET A 126 10.26 -1.49 19.05
N ARG A 127 9.60 -2.65 19.16
CA ARG A 127 9.49 -3.39 20.43
C ARG A 127 10.83 -3.94 20.92
N MET A 128 11.73 -4.25 20.00
CA MET A 128 13.03 -4.88 20.28
C MET A 128 14.22 -3.91 20.29
N SER A 129 14.02 -2.67 19.82
CA SER A 129 15.06 -1.65 19.68
C SER A 129 14.69 -0.39 20.46
N ASP A 130 15.59 0.61 20.45
CA ASP A 130 15.36 1.90 21.10
C ASP A 130 14.81 2.98 20.15
N PHE A 131 14.15 2.56 19.07
CA PHE A 131 13.46 3.48 18.17
C PHE A 131 12.21 4.04 18.84
N LYS A 132 12.22 5.34 19.11
CA LYS A 132 11.04 6.06 19.61
C LYS A 132 10.01 6.26 18.49
N TYR A 133 10.46 6.69 17.32
CA TYR A 133 9.63 6.89 16.13
C TYR A 133 10.09 6.05 14.95
N ALA A 134 9.12 5.51 14.21
CA ALA A 134 9.33 4.88 12.91
C ALA A 134 8.37 5.45 11.87
N ILE A 135 8.85 5.65 10.64
CA ILE A 135 8.03 6.04 9.49
C ILE A 135 7.85 4.81 8.60
N VAL A 136 6.60 4.46 8.30
CA VAL A 136 6.26 3.40 7.34
C VAL A 136 5.44 4.02 6.22
N ILE A 137 5.90 3.90 4.98
CA ILE A 137 5.24 4.51 3.81
C ILE A 137 5.01 3.43 2.76
N GLY A 138 3.78 3.33 2.24
CA GLY A 138 3.53 2.71 0.94
C GLY A 138 3.60 3.79 -0.13
N GLY A 139 4.46 3.62 -1.13
CA GLY A 139 4.68 4.63 -2.16
C GLY A 139 4.92 4.02 -3.52
N GLU A 140 4.24 4.54 -4.52
CA GLU A 140 4.26 3.97 -5.86
C GLU A 140 4.15 5.04 -6.95
N VAL A 141 4.96 4.87 -7.99
CA VAL A 141 4.80 5.49 -9.30
C VAL A 141 4.64 4.34 -10.29
N LEU A 142 3.44 3.75 -10.33
CA LEU A 142 3.12 2.59 -11.17
C LEU A 142 2.99 2.97 -12.64
N SER A 143 2.72 4.23 -12.93
CA SER A 143 2.63 4.74 -14.30
C SER A 143 3.87 4.45 -15.16
N LYS A 144 5.06 4.31 -14.54
CA LYS A 144 6.32 3.94 -15.23
C LYS A 144 6.51 2.42 -15.40
N GLU A 145 5.74 1.60 -14.68
CA GLU A 145 5.79 0.13 -14.73
C GLU A 145 4.68 -0.45 -15.64
N VAL A 146 3.74 0.38 -16.08
CA VAL A 146 2.58 -0.01 -16.88
C VAL A 146 2.88 0.03 -18.38
N ASP A 147 2.44 -1.00 -19.11
CA ASP A 147 2.33 -0.95 -20.57
C ASP A 147 1.06 -0.19 -20.97
N TRP A 148 1.22 1.07 -21.38
CA TRP A 148 0.11 1.94 -21.80
C TRP A 148 -0.59 1.51 -23.08
N THR A 149 -0.06 0.52 -23.80
CA THR A 149 -0.73 -0.11 -24.95
C THR A 149 -1.65 -1.27 -24.53
N ASP A 150 -1.45 -1.83 -23.34
CA ASP A 150 -2.33 -2.85 -22.76
C ASP A 150 -3.46 -2.21 -21.94
N ARG A 151 -4.60 -1.99 -22.61
CA ARG A 151 -5.80 -1.47 -21.93
C ARG A 151 -6.29 -2.33 -20.75
N THR A 152 -5.92 -3.61 -20.69
CA THR A 152 -6.43 -4.52 -19.64
C THR A 152 -5.80 -4.26 -18.27
N SER A 153 -4.62 -3.64 -18.25
CA SER A 153 -3.90 -3.25 -17.04
C SER A 153 -3.76 -1.73 -16.90
N ALA A 154 -3.53 -0.99 -18.00
CA ALA A 154 -3.23 0.45 -17.95
C ALA A 154 -4.33 1.31 -17.30
N VAL A 155 -5.58 0.89 -17.41
CA VAL A 155 -6.72 1.62 -16.81
C VAL A 155 -6.79 1.51 -15.28
N LEU A 156 -6.06 0.54 -14.69
CA LEU A 156 -6.22 0.16 -13.28
C LEU A 156 -5.41 1.03 -12.34
N PHE A 157 -4.21 1.45 -12.75
CA PHE A 157 -3.20 1.94 -11.82
C PHE A 157 -3.15 3.46 -11.75
N GLY A 158 -2.81 3.96 -10.57
CA GLY A 158 -2.47 5.35 -10.32
C GLY A 158 -1.24 5.44 -9.43
N ASP A 159 -0.74 6.66 -9.27
CA ASP A 159 0.46 6.98 -8.51
C ASP A 159 0.11 7.70 -7.20
N GLY A 160 0.91 7.46 -6.18
CA GLY A 160 0.72 8.09 -4.88
C GLY A 160 1.61 7.50 -3.79
N ALA A 161 1.67 8.20 -2.67
CA ALA A 161 2.29 7.70 -1.45
C ALA A 161 1.41 8.02 -0.25
N ALA A 162 1.40 7.14 0.73
CA ALA A 162 0.78 7.40 2.02
C ALA A 162 1.45 6.54 3.09
N GLY A 163 1.41 7.01 4.33
CA GLY A 163 2.15 6.36 5.40
C GLY A 163 1.72 6.76 6.78
N ALA A 164 2.32 6.09 7.75
CA ALA A 164 2.09 6.29 9.16
C ALA A 164 3.40 6.60 9.88
N LEU A 165 3.31 7.51 10.86
CA LEU A 165 4.31 7.66 11.91
C LEU A 165 3.88 6.77 13.08
N LEU A 166 4.73 5.82 13.44
CA LEU A 166 4.56 4.96 14.60
C LEU A 166 5.33 5.52 15.78
N GLU A 167 4.76 5.37 16.97
CA GLU A 167 5.38 5.79 18.23
C GLU A 167 5.41 4.65 19.24
N ALA A 168 6.62 4.35 19.73
CA ALA A 168 6.81 3.48 20.88
C ALA A 168 6.39 4.23 22.16
N ASN A 169 5.52 3.61 22.94
CA ASN A 169 4.98 4.18 24.18
C ASN A 169 4.73 3.07 25.23
N ASN A 170 4.15 3.43 26.38
CA ASN A 170 3.84 2.47 27.45
C ASN A 170 2.33 2.27 27.70
N ASP A 171 1.49 3.08 27.06
CA ASP A 171 0.07 3.23 27.42
C ASP A 171 -0.85 2.50 26.43
N VAL A 172 -0.68 2.75 25.13
CA VAL A 172 -1.60 2.33 24.07
C VAL A 172 -0.92 1.32 23.15
N GLU A 173 -1.53 0.14 23.03
CA GLU A 173 -1.17 -0.88 22.06
C GLU A 173 -2.20 -0.84 20.93
N ALA A 174 -1.79 -0.34 19.76
CA ALA A 174 -2.65 -0.29 18.59
C ALA A 174 -2.65 -1.61 17.82
N PHE A 175 -1.52 -2.34 17.80
CA PHE A 175 -1.36 -3.54 16.96
C PHE A 175 -1.76 -4.79 17.74
N THR A 176 -3.04 -5.15 17.63
CA THR A 176 -3.61 -6.23 18.44
C THR A 176 -3.72 -7.57 17.71
N GLY A 177 -3.41 -7.64 16.42
CA GLY A 177 -3.42 -8.89 15.66
C GLY A 177 -2.81 -8.73 14.27
N THR A 178 -2.16 -9.78 13.77
CA THR A 178 -1.57 -9.78 12.42
C THR A 178 -1.57 -11.19 11.82
N ASP A 179 -1.97 -11.30 10.55
CA ASP A 179 -1.84 -12.51 9.73
C ASP A 179 -1.16 -12.11 8.40
N LEU A 180 0.05 -12.61 8.17
CA LEU A 180 0.79 -12.43 6.91
C LEU A 180 1.01 -13.78 6.24
N LYS A 181 0.84 -13.84 4.91
CA LYS A 181 1.08 -15.05 4.14
C LYS A 181 1.53 -14.77 2.71
N THR A 182 2.40 -15.63 2.21
CA THR A 182 2.93 -15.59 0.83
C THR A 182 2.61 -16.91 0.12
N PHE A 183 2.29 -16.81 -1.17
CA PHE A 183 1.93 -17.89 -2.07
C PHE A 183 2.85 -17.89 -3.28
N GLY A 184 4.14 -18.15 -3.04
CA GLY A 184 5.22 -18.07 -4.04
C GLY A 184 5.00 -18.93 -5.29
N ASN A 185 4.25 -20.03 -5.16
CA ASN A 185 3.87 -20.91 -6.27
C ASN A 185 2.89 -20.24 -7.26
N LEU A 186 2.36 -19.07 -6.93
CA LEU A 186 1.50 -18.23 -7.79
C LEU A 186 2.23 -16.95 -8.26
N GLY A 187 3.56 -16.90 -8.15
CA GLY A 187 4.35 -15.71 -8.48
C GLY A 187 4.22 -15.25 -9.94
N ASP A 188 3.85 -16.14 -10.85
CA ASP A 188 3.61 -15.85 -12.27
C ASP A 188 2.26 -15.16 -12.55
N ARG A 189 1.37 -15.03 -11.54
CA ARG A 189 0.03 -14.46 -11.72
C ARG A 189 0.01 -12.94 -11.72
N LEU A 190 1.02 -12.30 -11.13
CA LEU A 190 1.20 -10.85 -11.13
C LEU A 190 2.69 -10.56 -11.04
N VAL A 191 3.22 -9.91 -12.07
CA VAL A 191 4.65 -9.60 -12.22
C VAL A 191 4.79 -8.15 -12.64
N ALA A 192 5.78 -7.43 -12.11
CA ALA A 192 6.15 -6.08 -12.53
C ALA A 192 7.67 -5.92 -12.36
N GLY A 193 8.31 -5.17 -13.27
CA GLY A 193 9.75 -4.94 -13.24
C GLY A 193 10.60 -6.21 -13.37
N GLU A 194 10.12 -7.23 -14.09
CA GLU A 194 10.86 -8.48 -14.27
C GLU A 194 12.17 -8.23 -15.02
N THR A 195 13.24 -8.91 -14.60
CA THR A 195 14.56 -8.89 -15.26
C THR A 195 14.99 -10.30 -15.61
N ASN A 196 15.79 -10.45 -16.66
CA ASN A 196 16.30 -11.74 -17.11
C ASN A 196 17.79 -11.90 -16.78
N PRO A 197 18.27 -13.13 -16.53
CA PRO A 197 19.70 -13.38 -16.46
C PRO A 197 20.38 -13.04 -17.79
N ILE A 198 21.68 -12.71 -17.74
CA ILE A 198 22.48 -12.53 -18.97
C ILE A 198 22.56 -13.86 -19.73
N GLY A 199 22.42 -13.81 -21.06
CA GLY A 199 22.54 -14.98 -21.93
C GLY A 199 23.97 -15.27 -22.39
N GLU A 200 24.86 -14.29 -22.28
CA GLU A 200 26.26 -14.34 -22.74
C GLU A 200 27.14 -13.39 -21.93
N PHE A 201 28.47 -13.58 -22.02
CA PHE A 201 29.46 -12.72 -21.37
C PHE A 201 30.54 -12.26 -22.37
N PRO A 202 30.76 -10.95 -22.55
CA PRO A 202 29.99 -9.83 -21.97
C PRO A 202 28.58 -9.71 -22.57
N PRO A 203 27.59 -9.14 -21.85
CA PRO A 203 26.24 -8.96 -22.38
C PRO A 203 26.23 -7.92 -23.51
N ALA A 204 25.55 -8.21 -24.62
CA ALA A 204 25.37 -7.26 -25.73
C ALA A 204 24.41 -6.10 -25.41
N GLN A 205 23.54 -6.25 -24.41
CA GLN A 205 22.52 -5.26 -24.04
C GLN A 205 22.47 -5.06 -22.53
N PHE A 206 22.07 -3.85 -22.11
CA PHE A 206 21.76 -3.58 -20.71
C PHE A 206 20.52 -4.36 -20.26
N THR A 207 20.45 -4.68 -18.97
CA THR A 207 19.26 -5.27 -18.36
C THR A 207 18.05 -4.36 -18.56
N THR A 208 16.97 -4.93 -19.07
CA THR A 208 15.68 -4.26 -19.23
C THR A 208 14.71 -4.73 -18.16
N PHE A 209 13.89 -3.80 -17.66
CA PHE A 209 12.76 -4.11 -16.80
C PHE A 209 11.52 -4.32 -17.67
N HIS A 210 10.83 -5.45 -17.48
CA HIS A 210 9.58 -5.74 -18.20
C HIS A 210 8.39 -5.12 -17.48
N PRO A 211 7.40 -4.59 -18.23
CA PRO A 211 6.23 -3.96 -17.65
C PRO A 211 5.35 -4.96 -16.89
N PHE A 212 4.41 -4.39 -16.14
CA PHE A 212 3.38 -5.09 -15.41
C PHE A 212 2.63 -6.11 -16.27
N LYS A 213 2.44 -7.32 -15.76
CA LYS A 213 1.64 -8.39 -16.34
C LYS A 213 0.80 -9.06 -15.26
N MET A 214 -0.45 -9.40 -15.59
CA MET A 214 -1.36 -10.00 -14.63
C MET A 214 -2.36 -10.96 -15.26
N ASP A 215 -2.56 -12.11 -14.61
CA ASP A 215 -3.73 -12.96 -14.78
C ASP A 215 -4.87 -12.45 -13.88
N GLY A 216 -5.66 -11.50 -14.40
CA GLY A 216 -6.71 -10.84 -13.63
C GLY A 216 -7.77 -11.81 -13.07
N ARG A 217 -8.01 -12.95 -13.73
CA ARG A 217 -8.96 -13.97 -13.23
C ARG A 217 -8.37 -14.71 -12.04
N ALA A 218 -7.11 -15.12 -12.13
CA ALA A 218 -6.42 -15.77 -11.01
C ALA A 218 -6.30 -14.83 -9.81
N VAL A 219 -5.93 -13.57 -10.03
CA VAL A 219 -5.83 -12.56 -8.97
C VAL A 219 -7.18 -12.26 -8.33
N TYR A 220 -8.25 -12.15 -9.11
CA TYR A 220 -9.61 -11.98 -8.56
C TYR A 220 -10.02 -13.17 -7.70
N LYS A 221 -9.81 -14.40 -8.17
CA LYS A 221 -10.13 -15.63 -7.42
C LYS A 221 -9.32 -15.72 -6.13
N PHE A 222 -8.04 -15.41 -6.20
CA PHE A 222 -7.16 -15.33 -5.03
C PHE A 222 -7.68 -14.33 -4.00
N ALA A 223 -7.88 -13.07 -4.41
CA ALA A 223 -8.29 -12.01 -3.49
C ALA A 223 -9.64 -12.30 -2.82
N THR A 224 -10.62 -12.77 -3.58
CA THR A 224 -11.96 -13.09 -3.06
C THR A 224 -12.02 -14.35 -2.20
N THR A 225 -10.94 -15.14 -2.15
CA THR A 225 -10.82 -16.33 -1.30
C THR A 225 -9.90 -16.09 -0.11
N GLU A 226 -8.66 -15.65 -0.36
CA GLU A 226 -7.63 -15.57 0.68
C GLU A 226 -7.78 -14.33 1.57
N VAL A 227 -8.37 -13.23 1.08
CA VAL A 227 -8.60 -12.04 1.93
C VAL A 227 -9.60 -12.29 3.04
N PRO A 228 -10.80 -12.83 2.76
CA PRO A 228 -11.72 -13.26 3.82
C PRO A 228 -11.06 -14.25 4.79
N ASN A 229 -10.35 -15.26 4.27
CA ASN A 229 -9.68 -16.25 5.12
C ASN A 229 -8.62 -15.62 6.03
N SER A 230 -7.86 -14.63 5.56
CA SER A 230 -6.85 -13.92 6.35
C SER A 230 -7.49 -13.07 7.45
N ILE A 231 -8.58 -12.37 7.12
CA ILE A 231 -9.35 -11.57 8.07
C ILE A 231 -9.98 -12.45 9.16
N GLU A 232 -10.61 -13.57 8.77
CA GLU A 232 -11.19 -14.53 9.72
C GLU A 232 -10.11 -15.12 10.62
N ARG A 233 -8.96 -15.56 10.07
CA ARG A 233 -7.84 -16.08 10.88
C ARG A 233 -7.35 -15.09 11.91
N VAL A 234 -7.10 -13.83 11.52
CA VAL A 234 -6.58 -12.83 12.46
C VAL A 234 -7.63 -12.49 13.54
N CYS A 235 -8.91 -12.43 13.19
CA CYS A 235 -10.00 -12.24 14.14
C CYS A 235 -10.10 -13.40 15.13
N ASP A 236 -10.10 -14.64 14.65
CA ASP A 236 -10.21 -15.85 15.47
C ASP A 236 -9.04 -15.98 16.45
N GLN A 237 -7.81 -15.75 15.97
CA GLN A 237 -6.59 -15.82 16.80
C GLN A 237 -6.56 -14.77 17.92
N ASN A 238 -7.26 -13.65 17.75
CA ASN A 238 -7.27 -12.53 18.69
C ASN A 238 -8.62 -12.36 19.40
N HIS A 239 -9.54 -13.32 19.23
CA HIS A 239 -10.86 -13.34 19.84
C HIS A 239 -11.68 -12.06 19.57
N VAL A 240 -11.60 -11.54 18.34
CA VAL A 240 -12.37 -10.37 17.89
C VAL A 240 -13.49 -10.82 16.96
N SER A 241 -14.73 -10.43 17.25
CA SER A 241 -15.85 -10.69 16.36
C SER A 241 -15.82 -9.74 15.16
N LEU A 242 -16.12 -10.24 13.96
CA LEU A 242 -16.26 -9.38 12.77
C LEU A 242 -17.31 -8.27 12.95
N ASN A 243 -18.30 -8.49 13.82
CA ASN A 243 -19.33 -7.48 14.11
C ASN A 243 -18.79 -6.30 14.93
N GLU A 244 -17.73 -6.51 15.71
CA GLU A 244 -17.05 -5.49 16.52
C GLU A 244 -16.09 -4.63 15.70
N VAL A 245 -15.77 -5.04 14.46
CA VAL A 245 -14.93 -4.27 13.55
C VAL A 245 -15.75 -3.11 12.97
N ASP A 246 -15.30 -1.89 13.19
CA ASP A 246 -15.93 -0.67 12.68
C ASP A 246 -15.70 -0.51 11.18
N TYR A 247 -14.46 -0.69 10.73
CA TYR A 247 -14.08 -0.56 9.32
C TYR A 247 -13.12 -1.65 8.85
N PHE A 248 -13.36 -2.13 7.63
CA PHE A 248 -12.49 -3.01 6.86
C PHE A 248 -11.85 -2.19 5.74
N ILE A 249 -10.64 -1.70 5.98
CA ILE A 249 -9.88 -0.84 5.08
C ILE A 249 -8.98 -1.75 4.24
N LEU A 250 -9.53 -2.10 3.07
CA LEU A 250 -8.90 -3.05 2.15
C LEU A 250 -8.08 -2.33 1.08
N HIS A 251 -7.17 -3.07 0.46
CA HIS A 251 -6.51 -2.65 -0.78
C HIS A 251 -7.53 -2.35 -1.89
N GLN A 252 -7.38 -1.19 -2.52
CA GLN A 252 -8.28 -0.58 -3.48
C GLN A 252 -7.94 -1.02 -4.92
N ALA A 253 -8.04 -2.33 -5.18
CA ALA A 253 -7.77 -2.88 -6.52
C ALA A 253 -8.97 -2.79 -7.47
N ASN A 254 -10.16 -3.15 -6.97
CA ASN A 254 -11.39 -3.26 -7.76
C ASN A 254 -12.62 -3.33 -6.84
N ILE A 255 -13.66 -2.54 -7.11
CA ILE A 255 -14.86 -2.48 -6.26
C ILE A 255 -15.60 -3.82 -6.17
N ARG A 256 -15.51 -4.66 -7.21
CA ARG A 256 -16.14 -5.99 -7.23
C ARG A 256 -15.46 -6.94 -6.25
N ILE A 257 -14.14 -6.83 -6.07
CA ILE A 257 -13.41 -7.62 -5.07
C ILE A 257 -13.89 -7.23 -3.67
N ILE A 258 -13.95 -5.92 -3.37
CA ILE A 258 -14.44 -5.42 -2.07
C ILE A 258 -15.85 -5.91 -1.77
N LYS A 259 -16.78 -5.78 -2.74
CA LYS A 259 -18.17 -6.29 -2.61
C LYS A 259 -18.22 -7.80 -2.36
N SER A 260 -17.37 -8.57 -3.05
CA SER A 260 -17.31 -10.03 -2.86
C SER A 260 -16.76 -10.40 -1.48
N ILE A 261 -15.75 -9.69 -0.98
CA ILE A 261 -15.18 -9.89 0.35
C ILE A 261 -16.21 -9.56 1.43
N ALA A 262 -16.88 -8.40 1.34
CA ALA A 262 -17.93 -8.00 2.29
C ALA A 262 -19.04 -9.05 2.39
N LYS A 263 -19.49 -9.58 1.24
CA LYS A 263 -20.48 -10.66 1.19
C LYS A 263 -19.95 -11.95 1.83
N LYS A 264 -18.69 -12.32 1.57
CA LYS A 264 -18.08 -13.55 2.12
C LYS A 264 -17.93 -13.49 3.63
N LEU A 265 -17.58 -12.32 4.17
CA LEU A 265 -17.47 -12.04 5.61
C LEU A 265 -18.84 -11.79 6.28
N ASN A 266 -19.93 -11.78 5.53
CA ASN A 266 -21.27 -11.44 6.00
C ASN A 266 -21.33 -10.09 6.75
N GLN A 267 -20.65 -9.07 6.21
CA GLN A 267 -20.61 -7.72 6.77
C GLN A 267 -21.25 -6.71 5.81
N PRO A 268 -21.90 -5.65 6.32
CA PRO A 268 -22.51 -4.63 5.47
C PRO A 268 -21.44 -3.83 4.72
N LEU A 269 -21.70 -3.49 3.45
CA LEU A 269 -20.77 -2.77 2.59
C LEU A 269 -20.39 -1.38 3.15
N THR A 270 -21.22 -0.80 4.02
CA THR A 270 -20.95 0.47 4.70
C THR A 270 -19.71 0.44 5.61
N LYS A 271 -19.27 -0.75 6.03
CA LYS A 271 -18.01 -0.93 6.77
C LYS A 271 -16.78 -1.03 5.85
N PHE A 272 -16.94 -0.98 4.52
CA PHE A 272 -15.87 -1.13 3.54
C PHE A 272 -15.70 0.17 2.73
N PRO A 273 -15.04 1.18 3.31
CA PRO A 273 -14.79 2.44 2.65
C PRO A 273 -13.92 2.24 1.40
N ASN A 274 -14.07 3.14 0.43
CA ASN A 274 -13.32 3.08 -0.82
C ASN A 274 -13.09 4.47 -1.42
N ASN A 275 -11.99 4.62 -2.16
CA ASN A 275 -11.59 5.86 -2.83
C ASN A 275 -10.98 5.62 -4.23
N MET A 276 -11.03 4.38 -4.73
CA MET A 276 -10.50 4.02 -6.05
C MET A 276 -11.11 4.81 -7.21
N GLU A 277 -12.32 5.36 -7.02
CA GLU A 277 -12.93 6.26 -7.99
C GLU A 277 -12.01 7.42 -8.36
N ARG A 278 -11.24 7.94 -7.38
CA ARG A 278 -10.36 9.13 -7.51
C ARG A 278 -8.88 8.83 -7.76
N TYR A 279 -8.42 7.63 -7.39
CA TYR A 279 -6.98 7.33 -7.39
C TYR A 279 -6.60 6.09 -8.19
N GLY A 280 -7.58 5.29 -8.62
CA GLY A 280 -7.30 3.95 -9.12
C GLY A 280 -6.63 3.05 -8.08
N ASN A 281 -5.88 2.07 -8.56
CA ASN A 281 -5.04 1.19 -7.76
C ASN A 281 -3.66 1.79 -7.58
N THR A 282 -3.32 2.20 -6.35
CA THR A 282 -2.00 2.75 -5.99
C THR A 282 -1.11 1.74 -5.24
N SER A 283 -1.32 0.44 -5.46
CA SER A 283 -0.56 -0.68 -4.85
C SER A 283 -0.34 -0.47 -3.34
N ALA A 284 0.91 -0.42 -2.85
CA ALA A 284 1.24 -0.33 -1.43
C ALA A 284 0.73 0.97 -0.79
N ALA A 285 0.55 2.05 -1.56
CA ALA A 285 0.01 3.31 -1.05
C ALA A 285 -1.50 3.26 -0.81
N SER A 286 -2.20 2.29 -1.37
CA SER A 286 -3.67 2.26 -1.41
C SER A 286 -4.34 2.21 -0.03
N VAL A 287 -3.94 1.28 0.83
CA VAL A 287 -4.48 1.15 2.19
C VAL A 287 -4.18 2.39 3.04
N PRO A 288 -2.92 2.85 3.16
CA PRO A 288 -2.63 4.04 3.95
C PRO A 288 -3.24 5.33 3.38
N LEU A 289 -3.44 5.41 2.06
CA LEU A 289 -4.07 6.57 1.43
C LEU A 289 -5.55 6.67 1.81
N LEU A 290 -6.28 5.56 1.76
CA LEU A 290 -7.66 5.51 2.25
C LEU A 290 -7.72 5.82 3.76
N LEU A 291 -6.81 5.26 4.55
CA LEU A 291 -6.74 5.52 5.98
C LEU A 291 -6.46 7.01 6.29
N ALA A 292 -5.63 7.67 5.49
CA ALA A 292 -5.34 9.11 5.60
C ALA A 292 -6.60 9.95 5.31
N GLU A 293 -7.31 9.66 4.22
CA GLU A 293 -8.54 10.37 3.87
C GLU A 293 -9.62 10.21 4.94
N MET A 294 -9.83 8.99 5.44
CA MET A 294 -10.81 8.75 6.51
C MET A 294 -10.45 9.51 7.79
N ARG A 295 -9.16 9.63 8.11
CA ARG A 295 -8.70 10.43 9.26
C ARG A 295 -8.99 11.92 9.04
N GLU A 296 -8.72 12.44 7.85
CA GLU A 296 -8.94 13.85 7.50
C GLU A 296 -10.44 14.20 7.44
N ASN A 297 -11.29 13.26 7.04
CA ASN A 297 -12.74 13.41 7.04
C ASN A 297 -13.38 13.28 8.44
N GLY A 298 -12.59 12.94 9.47
CA GLY A 298 -13.09 12.72 10.81
C GLY A 298 -13.94 11.46 10.96
N GLU A 299 -13.71 10.42 10.15
CA GLU A 299 -14.40 9.12 10.24
C GLU A 299 -13.73 8.20 11.29
N LEU A 300 -12.45 8.46 11.59
CA LEU A 300 -11.65 7.68 12.51
C LEU A 300 -11.56 8.32 13.90
N HIS A 301 -11.88 7.54 14.93
CA HIS A 301 -11.95 7.97 16.32
C HIS A 301 -11.32 6.97 17.28
N ALA A 302 -10.84 7.46 18.42
CA ALA A 302 -10.30 6.62 19.48
C ALA A 302 -11.35 5.61 19.97
N GLY A 303 -10.91 4.39 20.25
CA GLY A 303 -11.75 3.27 20.68
C GLY A 303 -12.31 2.41 19.55
N GLN A 304 -12.19 2.84 18.30
CA GLN A 304 -12.58 2.02 17.15
C GLN A 304 -11.62 0.84 16.94
N THR A 305 -12.17 -0.27 16.45
CA THR A 305 -11.42 -1.42 15.95
C THR A 305 -11.52 -1.46 14.44
N ILE A 306 -10.38 -1.31 13.76
CA ILE A 306 -10.31 -1.37 12.30
C ILE A 306 -9.46 -2.55 11.86
N ILE A 307 -9.75 -3.05 10.66
CA ILE A 307 -8.92 -4.04 9.99
C ILE A 307 -8.30 -3.40 8.75
N LEU A 308 -6.97 -3.45 8.68
CA LEU A 308 -6.20 -3.09 7.49
C LEU A 308 -5.87 -4.38 6.75
N SER A 309 -6.14 -4.46 5.45
CA SER A 309 -5.79 -5.66 4.67
C SER A 309 -5.29 -5.32 3.27
N GLY A 310 -4.12 -5.83 2.93
CA GLY A 310 -3.47 -5.66 1.63
C GLY A 310 -3.20 -7.01 0.97
N PHE A 311 -3.35 -7.09 -0.35
CA PHE A 311 -3.14 -8.30 -1.14
C PHE A 311 -2.58 -7.93 -2.52
N GLY A 312 -1.60 -8.68 -3.03
CA GLY A 312 -0.91 -8.31 -4.28
C GLY A 312 0.00 -9.40 -4.85
N GLY A 313 0.95 -8.99 -5.69
CA GLY A 313 1.94 -9.85 -6.34
C GLY A 313 2.82 -10.63 -5.37
N GLY A 314 3.25 -11.83 -5.78
CA GLY A 314 3.95 -12.81 -4.94
C GLY A 314 3.39 -14.24 -4.99
N LEU A 315 2.08 -14.50 -4.94
CA LEU A 315 1.03 -13.61 -4.43
C LEU A 315 1.18 -13.43 -2.91
N THR A 316 0.84 -12.27 -2.40
CA THR A 316 0.95 -11.94 -0.96
C THR A 316 -0.37 -11.48 -0.40
N ILE A 317 -0.53 -11.70 0.90
CA ILE A 317 -1.59 -11.09 1.70
C ILE A 317 -1.09 -10.74 3.09
N GLY A 318 -1.62 -9.65 3.64
CA GLY A 318 -1.49 -9.29 5.04
C GLY A 318 -2.75 -8.65 5.58
N SER A 319 -3.18 -9.05 6.78
CA SER A 319 -4.28 -8.43 7.53
C SER A 319 -3.82 -8.06 8.94
N GLN A 320 -4.21 -6.89 9.42
CA GLN A 320 -3.88 -6.38 10.74
C GLN A 320 -5.11 -5.83 11.44
N ILE A 321 -5.26 -6.15 12.74
CA ILE A 321 -6.24 -5.53 13.62
C ILE A 321 -5.57 -4.35 14.32
N ILE A 322 -6.16 -3.18 14.14
CA ILE A 322 -5.70 -1.93 14.74
C ILE A 322 -6.77 -1.38 15.69
N LYS A 323 -6.37 -1.06 16.92
CA LYS A 323 -7.19 -0.26 17.85
C LYS A 323 -6.72 1.19 17.81
N LEU A 324 -7.66 2.10 17.52
CA LEU A 324 -7.41 3.54 17.40
C LEU A 324 -7.45 4.27 18.76
#